data_AF-J3LQ71-F1
#
_entry.id   AF-J3LQ71-F1
#
_cell.length_a   1.000
_cell.length_b   1.000
_cell.length_c   1.000
_cell.angle_alpha   90.00
_cell.angle_beta   90.00
_cell.angle_gamma   90.00
#
_symmetry.space_group_name_H-M   'P 1'
#
loop_
_entity.id
_entity.type
_entity.pdbx_description
1 polymer ?
#
loop_
_entity_poly.entity_id
_entity_poly.type
_entity_poly.pdbx_seq_one_letter_code
_entity_poly.pdbx_strand_id
1 'polypeptide(L)'
;MEKDRRGIHVAIMRKRKAAAAQKLLGTAAQTPHASRPPPPPSSKIQSPAGCCPHPRATALAVPLMASPGASSFAAALVAEDFPLVEREEEMGMAPDKYREVFELAQRGAHAFRNGRFDEAISFYSKAQTLRSGDPTILSNRSSAFCMISQVLRERSAADSEYQPLNGLDPTTHAELALKDAEKVLAINSNSPRPYLLKAYALILLEQYHEAREAILAGLEVDPLSHVLQSCLSDLQRNTNIAAGARHTRLVRTDDFECMLCFKLLFEPVTTPCGHSFCRSCLHQSMDHGNKCPMCRTVLFIGPKTYPISVTLSNIIQKNFPEEYAERKSEYETMTYAGVDLMPLFVMDVVLPCQKMALNIFEPRYRLMVRRIMEGNRRMGMVAIDSATGTVADCGCEVEIMECEPLPDGRFYLEVEGSRRFRILRSWDQDGYRVAEIEWLQDISLPEGSQERKDLMERANAASELAKTYVRRARELARPARRTRQLDLESMPGPQDPENFSFWLVNLINLRPSDRLDLLRLRDTRERISRTLRLLGDAEQICRVQ
;
A
#
# COMPACT_ATOMS: atom_id res chain seq x y z
N MET A 1 9.11 48.17 -34.51
CA MET A 1 10.05 47.04 -34.67
C MET A 1 9.49 45.85 -33.93
N GLU A 2 8.42 45.29 -34.49
CA GLU A 2 7.62 44.21 -33.94
C GLU A 2 6.96 43.53 -35.15
N LYS A 3 7.78 42.78 -35.91
CA LYS A 3 7.43 42.02 -37.13
C LYS A 3 8.72 41.36 -37.63
N ASP A 4 9.19 40.28 -36.98
CA ASP A 4 10.12 39.32 -37.65
C ASP A 4 10.48 38.02 -36.92
N ARG A 5 9.60 37.46 -36.06
CA ARG A 5 9.86 36.13 -35.46
C ARG A 5 8.71 35.11 -35.53
N ARG A 6 7.65 35.39 -36.29
CA ARG A 6 6.51 34.45 -36.50
C ARG A 6 6.50 33.75 -37.87
N GLY A 7 7.55 33.87 -38.67
CA GLY A 7 7.59 33.38 -40.06
C GLY A 7 8.22 32.00 -40.31
N ILE A 8 8.85 31.35 -39.33
CA ILE A 8 9.74 30.19 -39.61
C ILE A 8 9.21 28.83 -39.11
N HIS A 9 8.24 28.78 -38.20
CA HIS A 9 7.76 27.49 -37.66
C HIS A 9 6.55 26.87 -38.39
N VAL A 10 5.93 27.59 -39.33
CA VAL A 10 4.76 27.11 -40.11
C VAL A 10 5.19 26.36 -41.41
N ALA A 11 6.48 26.35 -41.73
CA ALA A 11 7.00 25.77 -42.98
C ALA A 11 7.51 24.31 -42.89
N ILE A 12 7.64 23.72 -41.69
CA ILE A 12 8.22 22.36 -41.53
C ILE A 12 7.17 21.27 -41.28
N MET A 13 5.96 21.63 -40.81
CA MET A 13 4.85 20.68 -40.59
C MET A 13 4.02 20.34 -41.87
N ARG A 14 4.27 21.03 -43.00
CA ARG A 14 3.53 20.83 -44.26
C ARG A 14 4.22 19.91 -45.28
N LYS A 15 5.40 19.34 -44.99
CA LYS A 15 6.16 18.47 -45.92
C LYS A 15 6.19 16.97 -45.60
N ARG A 16 5.41 16.47 -44.63
CA ARG A 16 5.35 15.02 -44.31
C ARG A 16 3.98 14.36 -44.48
N LYS A 17 2.99 15.06 -45.06
CA LYS A 17 1.62 14.54 -45.26
C LYS A 17 1.20 14.34 -46.73
N ALA A 18 2.13 14.37 -47.68
CA ALA A 18 1.81 14.34 -49.12
C ALA A 18 2.63 13.35 -49.97
N ALA A 19 3.21 12.31 -49.38
CA ALA A 19 3.82 11.23 -50.17
C ALA A 19 3.55 9.88 -49.51
N ALA A 20 3.06 8.93 -50.31
CA ALA A 20 2.79 7.52 -49.99
C ALA A 20 1.39 7.15 -49.43
N ALA A 21 0.34 7.77 -49.98
CA ALA A 21 -0.94 7.10 -50.19
C ALA A 21 -1.12 6.87 -51.70
N GLN A 22 -0.45 5.84 -52.25
CA GLN A 22 -0.69 5.39 -53.62
C GLN A 22 -0.21 3.94 -53.82
N LYS A 23 -0.99 2.98 -53.33
CA LYS A 23 -1.19 1.67 -53.97
C LYS A 23 -2.27 0.89 -53.24
N LEU A 24 -3.49 0.99 -53.77
CA LEU A 24 -4.60 0.10 -53.51
C LEU A 24 -4.97 -0.56 -54.85
N LEU A 25 -5.20 -1.88 -54.77
CA LEU A 25 -6.12 -2.70 -55.61
C LEU A 25 -5.57 -3.54 -56.79
N GLY A 26 -6.03 -4.81 -56.75
CA GLY A 26 -5.99 -5.86 -57.78
C GLY A 26 -5.92 -7.26 -57.11
N THR A 27 -7.01 -7.85 -56.57
CA THR A 27 -7.93 -8.88 -57.16
C THR A 27 -7.22 -10.13 -57.71
N ALA A 28 -7.57 -11.41 -57.51
CA ALA A 28 -8.79 -12.19 -57.19
C ALA A 28 -8.35 -13.62 -56.73
N ALA A 29 -8.95 -14.35 -55.76
CA ALA A 29 -10.18 -15.19 -55.76
C ALA A 29 -9.92 -16.73 -55.71
N GLN A 30 -10.79 -17.44 -54.94
CA GLN A 30 -11.10 -18.90 -54.85
C GLN A 30 -10.18 -19.76 -53.93
N THR A 31 -10.61 -20.70 -53.06
CA THR A 31 -11.88 -21.22 -52.46
C THR A 31 -11.47 -22.17 -51.28
N PRO A 32 -12.39 -22.68 -50.42
CA PRO A 32 -12.07 -23.12 -49.05
C PRO A 32 -11.92 -24.64 -48.84
N HIS A 33 -11.17 -25.06 -47.82
CA HIS A 33 -11.30 -26.38 -47.20
C HIS A 33 -11.13 -26.32 -45.67
N ALA A 34 -11.97 -27.10 -45.00
CA ALA A 34 -12.19 -27.15 -43.57
C ALA A 34 -11.25 -28.12 -42.80
N SER A 35 -11.26 -27.94 -41.48
CA SER A 35 -11.12 -28.92 -40.37
C SER A 35 -9.74 -29.53 -40.01
N ARG A 36 -9.17 -29.08 -38.87
CA ARG A 36 -9.05 -29.80 -37.57
C ARG A 36 -8.03 -29.13 -36.61
N PRO A 37 -8.19 -29.23 -35.27
CA PRO A 37 -7.28 -28.65 -34.29
C PRO A 37 -6.09 -29.57 -33.95
N PRO A 38 -4.95 -29.04 -33.47
CA PRO A 38 -3.79 -29.85 -33.11
C PRO A 38 -3.85 -30.40 -31.66
N PRO A 39 -3.13 -31.50 -31.37
CA PRO A 39 -3.07 -32.12 -30.04
C PRO A 39 -2.01 -31.45 -29.12
N PRO A 40 -2.05 -31.70 -27.78
CA PRO A 40 -1.14 -31.08 -26.80
C PRO A 40 0.28 -31.70 -26.81
N PRO A 41 1.29 -31.01 -26.25
CA PRO A 41 2.69 -31.26 -26.57
C PRO A 41 3.31 -32.40 -25.73
N SER A 42 4.12 -33.22 -26.42
CA SER A 42 5.05 -34.18 -25.82
C SER A 42 6.35 -33.51 -25.40
N SER A 43 6.79 -33.82 -24.19
CA SER A 43 8.08 -33.49 -23.59
C SER A 43 9.26 -34.00 -24.42
N LYS A 44 10.10 -33.08 -24.93
CA LYS A 44 11.51 -33.37 -25.22
C LYS A 44 12.38 -32.18 -24.84
N ILE A 45 13.24 -32.46 -23.88
CA ILE A 45 14.40 -31.71 -23.44
C ILE A 45 15.31 -31.46 -24.66
N GLN A 46 15.54 -30.18 -24.97
CA GLN A 46 16.69 -29.73 -25.76
C GLN A 46 17.18 -28.41 -25.16
N SER A 47 18.38 -28.46 -24.58
CA SER A 47 19.23 -27.29 -24.40
C SER A 47 19.67 -26.75 -25.77
N PRO A 48 19.84 -25.44 -25.88
CA PRO A 48 21.04 -24.95 -26.54
C PRO A 48 21.70 -23.79 -25.80
N ALA A 49 23.01 -23.74 -26.00
CA ALA A 49 23.96 -22.79 -25.46
C ALA A 49 23.82 -21.37 -26.06
N GLY A 50 24.30 -20.39 -25.29
CA GLY A 50 25.05 -19.25 -25.80
C GLY A 50 24.33 -17.91 -25.87
N CYS A 51 24.57 -17.02 -24.89
CA CYS A 51 24.65 -15.58 -25.12
C CYS A 51 25.39 -14.84 -23.98
N CYS A 52 26.60 -14.36 -24.31
CA CYS A 52 27.34 -13.14 -23.92
C CYS A 52 27.41 -12.59 -22.47
N PRO A 53 28.51 -11.89 -22.13
CA PRO A 53 28.96 -11.68 -20.76
C PRO A 53 28.30 -10.45 -20.11
N HIS A 54 27.71 -10.63 -18.93
CA HIS A 54 27.32 -9.52 -18.07
C HIS A 54 28.56 -8.87 -17.42
N PRO A 55 28.55 -7.55 -17.16
CA PRO A 55 29.68 -6.87 -16.57
C PRO A 55 29.92 -7.44 -15.16
N ARG A 56 31.19 -7.72 -14.86
CA ARG A 56 31.67 -8.06 -13.51
C ARG A 56 31.09 -7.04 -12.52
N ALA A 57 30.07 -7.44 -11.77
CA ALA A 57 29.82 -6.86 -10.48
C ALA A 57 31.07 -7.19 -9.66
N THR A 58 31.92 -6.20 -9.45
CA THR A 58 32.87 -6.20 -8.36
C THR A 58 32.07 -6.51 -7.10
N ALA A 59 32.11 -7.77 -6.67
CA ALA A 59 31.79 -8.14 -5.31
C ALA A 59 32.76 -7.34 -4.44
N LEU A 60 32.29 -6.20 -3.95
CA LEU A 60 32.82 -5.63 -2.73
C LEU A 60 32.61 -6.74 -1.70
N ALA A 61 33.70 -7.44 -1.40
CA ALA A 61 33.81 -8.20 -0.18
C ALA A 61 33.64 -7.21 0.97
N VAL A 62 32.38 -6.97 1.34
CA VAL A 62 32.07 -6.54 2.70
C VAL A 62 32.61 -7.67 3.57
N PRO A 63 33.52 -7.40 4.52
CA PRO A 63 33.92 -8.45 5.44
C PRO A 63 32.62 -8.93 6.10
N LEU A 64 32.28 -10.21 5.93
CA LEU A 64 31.30 -10.86 6.79
C LEU A 64 31.81 -10.65 8.21
N MET A 65 31.24 -9.66 8.91
CA MET A 65 31.43 -9.48 10.32
C MET A 65 30.88 -10.76 10.95
N ALA A 66 31.77 -11.61 11.45
CA ALA A 66 31.40 -12.79 12.22
C ALA A 66 30.38 -12.37 13.29
N SER A 67 29.32 -13.16 13.46
CA SER A 67 28.34 -12.99 14.54
C SER A 67 29.07 -12.67 15.85
N PRO A 68 28.85 -11.49 16.48
CA PRO A 68 29.84 -10.94 17.41
C PRO A 68 30.12 -11.82 18.64
N GLY A 69 29.21 -12.71 19.05
CA GLY A 69 29.32 -13.53 20.27
C GLY A 69 29.72 -15.00 20.09
N ALA A 70 30.08 -15.44 18.89
CA ALA A 70 30.19 -16.87 18.58
C ALA A 70 31.38 -17.61 19.25
N SER A 71 32.52 -16.96 19.47
CA SER A 71 33.77 -17.70 19.73
C SER A 71 33.91 -18.31 21.14
N SER A 72 33.48 -17.63 22.20
CA SER A 72 33.63 -18.12 23.59
C SER A 72 32.47 -18.98 24.05
N PHE A 73 31.25 -18.62 23.68
CA PHE A 73 30.05 -19.38 24.05
C PHE A 73 29.98 -20.73 23.33
N ALA A 74 30.25 -20.77 22.01
CA ALA A 74 30.25 -22.03 21.27
C ALA A 74 31.40 -22.96 21.72
N ALA A 75 32.57 -22.40 22.03
CA ALA A 75 33.70 -23.17 22.55
C ALA A 75 33.44 -23.75 23.94
N ALA A 76 32.55 -23.15 24.72
CA ALA A 76 32.18 -23.62 26.05
C ALA A 76 31.13 -24.75 26.03
N LEU A 77 30.47 -24.99 24.89
CA LEU A 77 29.51 -26.08 24.73
C LEU A 77 30.22 -27.39 24.39
N VAL A 78 30.43 -28.22 25.41
CA VAL A 78 30.98 -29.58 25.26
C VAL A 78 29.93 -30.60 25.68
N ALA A 79 29.83 -31.72 24.97
CA ALA A 79 28.99 -32.84 25.39
C ALA A 79 29.58 -33.51 26.65
N GLU A 80 28.81 -33.55 27.73
CA GLU A 80 29.16 -34.26 28.97
C GLU A 80 29.01 -35.77 28.78
N ASP A 81 29.94 -36.53 29.35
CA ASP A 81 29.85 -37.99 29.35
C ASP A 81 28.71 -38.44 30.28
N PHE A 82 27.82 -39.26 29.75
CA PHE A 82 26.76 -39.87 30.55
C PHE A 82 27.37 -40.94 31.48
N PRO A 83 27.02 -40.97 32.77
CA PRO A 83 27.72 -41.78 33.75
C PRO A 83 27.59 -43.28 33.45
N LEU A 84 28.67 -44.03 33.64
CA LEU A 84 28.62 -45.49 33.68
C LEU A 84 28.33 -45.92 35.11
N VAL A 85 27.16 -46.50 35.35
CA VAL A 85 26.75 -47.00 36.66
C VAL A 85 26.79 -48.53 36.64
N GLU A 86 27.59 -49.12 37.54
CA GLU A 86 27.73 -50.58 37.65
C GLU A 86 26.76 -51.18 38.68
N ARG A 87 26.29 -50.40 39.65
CA ARG A 87 25.35 -50.84 40.69
C ARG A 87 23.91 -50.64 40.24
N GLU A 88 23.12 -51.71 40.15
CA GLU A 88 21.72 -51.66 39.69
C GLU A 88 20.84 -50.71 40.52
N GLU A 89 21.11 -50.60 41.82
CA GLU A 89 20.39 -49.74 42.77
C GLU A 89 20.48 -48.24 42.42
N GLU A 90 21.54 -47.83 41.73
CA GLU A 90 21.81 -46.44 41.34
C GLU A 90 21.31 -46.10 39.93
N MET A 91 20.92 -47.10 39.14
CA MET A 91 20.47 -46.90 37.76
C MET A 91 19.10 -46.22 37.68
N GLY A 92 18.26 -46.38 38.72
CA GLY A 92 16.91 -45.80 38.79
C GLY A 92 15.95 -46.33 37.72
N MET A 93 16.34 -47.38 36.99
CA MET A 93 15.57 -48.03 35.93
C MET A 93 16.14 -49.44 35.66
N ALA A 94 15.44 -50.24 34.85
CA ALA A 94 15.90 -51.59 34.48
C ALA A 94 17.29 -51.56 33.79
N PRO A 95 18.23 -52.46 34.15
CA PRO A 95 19.61 -52.44 33.63
C PRO A 95 19.72 -52.44 32.11
N ASP A 96 18.88 -53.21 31.41
CA ASP A 96 18.87 -53.26 29.94
C ASP A 96 18.50 -51.91 29.32
N LYS A 97 17.49 -51.23 29.89
CA LYS A 97 17.07 -49.90 29.44
C LYS A 97 18.10 -48.83 29.80
N TYR A 98 18.78 -48.97 30.94
CA TYR A 98 19.87 -48.07 31.32
C TYR A 98 21.04 -48.19 30.32
N ARG A 99 21.41 -49.42 29.95
CA ARG A 99 22.44 -49.69 28.94
C ARG A 99 22.07 -49.08 27.58
N GLU A 100 20.80 -49.18 27.18
CA GLU A 100 20.30 -48.55 25.95
C GLU A 100 20.41 -47.01 26.01
N VAL A 101 20.03 -46.38 27.12
CA VAL A 101 20.20 -44.93 27.34
C VAL A 101 21.67 -44.53 27.29
N PHE A 102 22.54 -45.31 27.94
CA PHE A 102 23.98 -45.09 27.95
C PHE A 102 24.59 -45.16 26.54
N GLU A 103 24.24 -46.18 25.75
CA GLU A 103 24.68 -46.30 24.35
C GLU A 103 24.19 -45.13 23.49
N LEU A 104 22.92 -44.73 23.62
CA LEU A 104 22.37 -43.59 22.90
C LEU A 104 23.08 -42.28 23.28
N ALA A 105 23.34 -42.06 24.56
CA ALA A 105 24.04 -40.87 25.03
C ALA A 105 25.50 -40.82 24.54
N GLN A 106 26.21 -41.96 24.51
CA GLN A 106 27.55 -42.05 23.94
C GLN A 106 27.57 -41.78 22.43
N ARG A 107 26.62 -42.36 21.68
CA ARG A 107 26.49 -42.10 20.23
C ARG A 107 26.17 -40.63 19.96
N GLY A 108 25.31 -40.02 20.79
CA GLY A 108 25.02 -38.59 20.75
C GLY A 108 26.27 -37.75 20.99
N ALA A 109 27.07 -38.07 22.02
CA ALA A 109 28.30 -37.35 22.32
C ALA A 109 29.35 -37.50 21.21
N HIS A 110 29.47 -38.70 20.63
CA HIS A 110 30.33 -38.93 19.47
C HIS A 110 29.87 -38.14 18.25
N ALA A 111 28.57 -38.10 17.95
CA ALA A 111 28.03 -37.30 16.84
C ALA A 111 28.28 -35.80 17.06
N PHE A 112 28.06 -35.31 18.29
CA PHE A 112 28.30 -33.91 18.67
C PHE A 112 29.76 -33.50 18.47
N ARG A 113 30.72 -34.30 18.95
CA ARG A 113 32.17 -34.03 18.78
C ARG A 113 32.61 -34.00 17.31
N ASN A 114 31.90 -34.71 16.44
CA ASN A 114 32.16 -34.74 15.00
C ASN A 114 31.39 -33.65 14.22
N GLY A 115 30.72 -32.71 14.90
CA GLY A 115 29.93 -31.65 14.26
C GLY A 115 28.63 -32.13 13.60
N ARG A 116 28.20 -33.37 13.84
CA ARG A 116 26.96 -33.94 13.30
C ARG A 116 25.80 -33.70 14.28
N PHE A 117 25.39 -32.45 14.39
CA PHE A 117 24.44 -32.01 15.43
C PHE A 117 23.03 -32.58 15.24
N ASP A 118 22.55 -32.75 14.01
CA ASP A 118 21.25 -33.40 13.73
C ASP A 118 21.20 -34.84 14.24
N GLU A 119 22.25 -35.62 13.99
CA GLU A 119 22.38 -36.99 14.49
C GLU A 119 22.44 -36.99 16.03
N ALA A 120 23.20 -36.07 16.63
CA ALA A 120 23.29 -35.92 18.08
C ALA A 120 21.93 -35.63 18.71
N ILE A 121 21.16 -34.70 18.14
CA ILE A 121 19.79 -34.37 18.57
C ILE A 121 18.89 -35.60 18.49
N SER A 122 19.00 -36.40 17.42
CA SER A 122 18.23 -37.64 17.26
C SER A 122 18.53 -38.64 18.36
N PHE A 123 19.82 -38.89 18.65
CA PHE A 123 20.23 -39.81 19.71
C PHE A 123 19.79 -39.34 21.10
N TYR A 124 20.00 -38.06 21.43
CA TYR A 124 19.57 -37.52 22.72
C TYR A 124 18.05 -37.48 22.86
N SER A 125 17.30 -37.24 21.78
CA SER A 125 15.84 -37.29 21.82
C SER A 125 15.34 -38.70 22.09
N LYS A 126 15.95 -39.74 21.50
CA LYS A 126 15.64 -41.14 21.84
C LYS A 126 15.99 -41.45 23.29
N ALA A 127 17.16 -41.02 23.76
CA ALA A 127 17.56 -41.20 25.17
C ALA A 127 16.57 -40.54 26.14
N GLN A 128 16.08 -39.33 25.81
CA GLN A 128 15.08 -38.59 26.58
C GLN A 128 13.72 -39.32 26.65
N THR A 129 13.34 -40.09 25.61
CA THR A 129 12.11 -40.90 25.65
C THR A 129 12.21 -42.09 26.60
N LEU A 130 13.42 -42.63 26.79
CA LEU A 130 13.68 -43.76 27.67
C LEU A 130 13.93 -43.32 29.13
N ARG A 131 14.62 -42.19 29.33
CA ARG A 131 14.89 -41.58 30.63
C ARG A 131 14.55 -40.09 30.57
N SER A 132 13.30 -39.79 30.90
CA SER A 132 12.79 -38.41 30.84
C SER A 132 13.32 -37.57 31.99
N GLY A 133 13.64 -36.32 31.68
CA GLY A 133 14.09 -35.34 32.67
C GLY A 133 15.54 -35.51 33.13
N ASP A 134 16.35 -36.35 32.49
CA ASP A 134 17.75 -36.48 32.89
C ASP A 134 18.55 -35.19 32.57
N PRO A 135 19.21 -34.56 33.56
CA PRO A 135 19.93 -33.30 33.37
C PRO A 135 21.05 -33.37 32.32
N THR A 136 21.74 -34.51 32.22
CA THR A 136 22.88 -34.69 31.30
C THR A 136 22.38 -34.80 29.87
N ILE A 137 21.33 -35.60 29.65
CA ILE A 137 20.71 -35.77 28.33
C ILE A 137 20.13 -34.44 27.85
N LEU A 138 19.39 -33.72 28.70
CA LEU A 138 18.81 -32.43 28.36
C LEU A 138 19.88 -31.37 28.09
N SER A 139 20.95 -31.30 28.89
CA SER A 139 22.05 -30.35 28.71
C SER A 139 22.79 -30.58 27.40
N ASN A 140 23.08 -31.85 27.08
CA ASN A 140 23.74 -32.22 25.83
C ASN A 140 22.84 -31.98 24.61
N ARG A 141 21.53 -32.23 24.73
CA ARG A 141 20.57 -31.94 23.66
C ARG A 141 20.41 -30.44 23.43
N SER A 142 20.34 -29.64 24.50
CA SER A 142 20.34 -28.18 24.44
C SER A 142 21.60 -27.65 23.76
N SER A 143 22.77 -28.20 24.11
CA SER A 143 24.04 -27.88 23.44
C SER A 143 23.97 -28.17 21.93
N ALA A 144 23.46 -29.34 21.54
CA ALA A 144 23.33 -29.73 20.14
C ALA A 144 22.38 -28.79 19.35
N PHE A 145 21.27 -28.38 19.96
CA PHE A 145 20.35 -27.41 19.38
C PHE A 145 20.97 -26.00 19.23
N CYS A 146 21.75 -25.54 20.21
CA CYS A 146 22.48 -24.30 20.09
C CYS A 146 23.50 -24.34 18.95
N MET A 147 24.28 -25.43 18.86
CA MET A 147 25.32 -25.57 17.83
C MET A 147 24.74 -25.64 16.43
N ILE A 148 23.65 -26.39 16.20
CA ILE A 148 23.02 -26.42 14.87
C ILE A 148 22.43 -25.06 14.50
N SER A 149 21.79 -24.36 15.43
CA SER A 149 21.26 -23.00 15.19
C SER A 149 22.38 -22.05 14.76
N GLN A 150 23.52 -22.09 15.43
CA GLN A 150 24.69 -21.29 15.08
C GLN A 150 25.22 -21.64 13.68
N VAL A 151 25.45 -22.93 13.40
CA VAL A 151 25.95 -23.38 12.09
C VAL A 151 25.04 -22.92 10.96
N LEU A 152 23.72 -23.01 11.15
CA LEU A 152 22.75 -22.58 10.15
C LEU A 152 22.74 -21.06 9.93
N ARG A 153 23.00 -20.26 10.97
CA ARG A 153 23.11 -18.79 10.89
C ARG A 153 24.38 -18.32 10.20
N GLU A 154 25.46 -19.08 10.34
CA GLU A 154 26.78 -18.74 9.78
C GLU A 154 26.98 -19.29 8.35
N ARG A 155 25.97 -19.96 7.76
CA ARG A 155 26.06 -20.46 6.37
C ARG A 155 26.23 -19.31 5.38
N SER A 156 27.09 -19.52 4.39
CA SER A 156 27.25 -18.54 3.31
C SER A 156 26.04 -18.56 2.36
N ALA A 157 25.82 -17.44 1.66
CA ALA A 157 24.80 -17.37 0.62
C ALA A 157 25.06 -18.40 -0.50
N ALA A 158 26.33 -18.64 -0.85
CA ALA A 158 26.72 -19.62 -1.86
C ALA A 158 26.34 -21.06 -1.46
N ASP A 159 26.52 -21.45 -0.19
CA ASP A 159 26.13 -22.79 0.28
C ASP A 159 24.61 -23.01 0.22
N SER A 160 23.83 -21.94 0.34
CA SER A 160 22.37 -21.99 0.31
C SER A 160 21.80 -22.13 -1.11
N GLU A 161 22.56 -21.74 -2.14
CA GLU A 161 22.17 -21.89 -3.56
C GLU A 161 22.32 -23.34 -4.05
N TYR A 162 23.33 -24.07 -3.57
CA TYR A 162 23.63 -25.44 -4.02
C TYR A 162 23.06 -26.53 -3.11
N GLN A 163 22.77 -26.22 -1.84
CA GLN A 163 22.19 -27.17 -0.89
C GLN A 163 21.04 -26.52 -0.11
N PRO A 164 19.77 -26.72 -0.54
CA PRO A 164 18.63 -26.14 0.15
C PRO A 164 18.53 -26.68 1.59
N LEU A 165 18.15 -25.79 2.51
CA LEU A 165 17.86 -26.13 3.90
C LEU A 165 16.59 -26.98 3.96
N ASN A 166 16.72 -28.21 4.48
CA ASN A 166 15.61 -29.06 4.84
C ASN A 166 15.63 -29.25 6.37
N GLY A 167 14.54 -28.96 7.06
CA GLY A 167 14.45 -29.10 8.52
C GLY A 167 13.81 -27.91 9.20
N LEU A 168 14.11 -27.73 10.48
CA LEU A 168 13.65 -26.59 11.28
C LEU A 168 14.52 -25.36 10.98
N ASP A 169 13.94 -24.17 11.11
CA ASP A 169 14.69 -22.93 10.97
C ASP A 169 15.62 -22.71 12.20
N PRO A 170 16.65 -21.88 12.07
CA PRO A 170 17.62 -21.66 13.14
C PRO A 170 17.02 -21.10 14.43
N THR A 171 15.94 -20.31 14.33
CA THR A 171 15.25 -19.73 15.49
C THR A 171 14.51 -20.81 16.26
N THR A 172 13.79 -21.69 15.56
CA THR A 172 13.13 -22.85 16.19
C THR A 172 14.14 -23.74 16.94
N HIS A 173 15.33 -23.97 16.38
CA HIS A 173 16.39 -24.70 17.09
C HIS A 173 16.82 -24.01 18.39
N ALA A 174 16.99 -22.68 18.38
CA ALA A 174 17.35 -21.92 19.58
C ALA A 174 16.23 -21.94 20.65
N GLU A 175 14.95 -21.87 20.25
CA GLU A 175 13.82 -22.01 21.17
C GLU A 175 13.77 -23.39 21.85
N LEU A 176 14.04 -24.45 21.10
CA LEU A 176 14.14 -25.81 21.64
C LEU A 176 15.32 -25.96 22.61
N ALA A 177 16.46 -25.32 22.30
CA ALA A 177 17.61 -25.28 23.20
C ALA A 177 17.28 -24.58 24.53
N LEU A 178 16.60 -23.43 24.46
CA LEU A 178 16.15 -22.66 25.61
C LEU A 178 15.22 -23.49 26.50
N LYS A 179 14.24 -24.15 25.89
CA LYS A 179 13.27 -25.01 26.60
C LYS A 179 13.95 -26.15 27.36
N ASP A 180 15.00 -26.74 26.80
CA ASP A 180 15.77 -27.78 27.49
C ASP A 180 16.65 -27.20 28.59
N ALA A 181 17.30 -26.06 28.37
CA ALA A 181 18.10 -25.38 29.39
C ALA A 181 17.26 -24.99 30.62
N GLU A 182 16.04 -24.49 30.41
CA GLU A 182 15.11 -24.13 31.50
C GLU A 182 14.62 -25.34 32.28
N LYS A 183 14.41 -26.49 31.62
CA LYS A 183 14.11 -27.73 32.33
C LYS A 183 15.27 -28.20 33.19
N VAL A 184 16.51 -28.09 32.70
CA VAL A 184 17.69 -28.44 33.49
C VAL A 184 17.82 -27.50 34.69
N LEU A 185 17.60 -26.18 34.51
CA LEU A 185 17.60 -25.22 35.61
C LEU A 185 16.55 -25.55 36.69
N ALA A 186 15.37 -26.02 36.29
CA ALA A 186 14.33 -26.44 37.22
C ALA A 186 14.72 -27.68 38.05
N ILE A 187 15.65 -28.50 37.55
CA ILE A 187 16.10 -29.74 38.22
C ILE A 187 17.41 -29.53 38.97
N ASN A 188 18.34 -28.77 38.40
CA ASN A 188 19.69 -28.56 38.89
C ASN A 188 20.12 -27.09 38.69
N SER A 189 19.75 -26.24 39.66
CA SER A 189 20.13 -24.82 39.70
C SER A 189 21.51 -24.59 40.33
N ASN A 190 22.17 -25.62 40.86
CA ASN A 190 23.42 -25.46 41.63
C ASN A 190 24.68 -25.60 40.77
N SER A 191 24.53 -25.67 39.45
CA SER A 191 25.62 -25.77 38.49
C SER A 191 25.63 -24.54 37.57
N PRO A 192 26.80 -24.03 37.13
CA PRO A 192 26.88 -22.90 36.21
C PRO A 192 26.46 -23.26 34.77
N ARG A 193 26.48 -24.54 34.39
CA ARG A 193 26.24 -25.00 33.00
C ARG A 193 24.82 -24.72 32.46
N PRO A 194 23.73 -24.94 33.21
CA PRO A 194 22.39 -24.65 32.71
C PRO A 194 22.15 -23.16 32.46
N TYR A 195 22.79 -22.29 33.25
CA TYR A 195 22.79 -20.84 33.04
C TYR A 195 23.54 -20.45 31.76
N LEU A 196 24.69 -21.08 31.48
CA LEU A 196 25.44 -20.91 30.23
C LEU A 196 24.60 -21.33 29.01
N LEU A 197 23.94 -22.49 29.08
CA LEU A 197 23.07 -22.99 28.01
C LEU A 197 21.90 -22.05 27.74
N LYS A 198 21.24 -21.59 28.81
CA LYS A 198 20.15 -20.62 28.73
C LYS A 198 20.62 -19.31 28.11
N ALA A 199 21.73 -18.77 28.59
CA ALA A 199 22.30 -17.53 28.06
C ALA A 199 22.63 -17.64 26.58
N TYR A 200 23.21 -18.74 26.14
CA TYR A 200 23.57 -18.90 24.73
C TYR A 200 22.35 -19.08 23.82
N ALA A 201 21.34 -19.83 24.26
CA ALA A 201 20.06 -19.92 23.54
C ALA A 201 19.40 -18.53 23.41
N LEU A 202 19.42 -17.72 24.47
CA LEU A 202 18.90 -16.34 24.45
C LEU A 202 19.71 -15.41 23.53
N ILE A 203 21.03 -15.58 23.45
CA ILE A 203 21.88 -14.85 22.49
C ILE A 203 21.49 -15.21 21.06
N LEU A 204 21.29 -16.49 20.77
CA LEU A 204 20.79 -16.93 19.46
C LEU A 204 19.40 -16.33 19.19
N LEU A 205 18.53 -16.20 20.19
CA LEU A 205 17.23 -15.52 20.05
C LEU A 205 17.31 -13.98 20.04
N GLU A 206 18.52 -13.39 20.05
CA GLU A 206 18.75 -11.94 20.12
C GLU A 206 18.19 -11.26 21.39
N GLN A 207 17.93 -12.04 22.44
CA GLN A 207 17.47 -11.60 23.76
C GLN A 207 18.67 -11.34 24.69
N TYR A 208 19.46 -10.32 24.35
CA TYR A 208 20.75 -10.05 25.00
C TYR A 208 20.64 -9.61 26.47
N HIS A 209 19.54 -8.95 26.84
CA HIS A 209 19.33 -8.52 28.22
C HIS A 209 19.07 -9.73 29.11
N GLU A 210 18.15 -10.60 28.71
CA GLU A 210 17.81 -11.85 29.36
C GLU A 210 19.02 -12.80 29.41
N ALA A 211 19.83 -12.83 28.35
CA ALA A 211 21.07 -13.59 28.33
C ALA A 211 22.07 -13.09 29.38
N ARG A 212 22.21 -11.77 29.54
CA ARG A 212 23.07 -11.17 30.57
C ARG A 212 22.60 -11.55 31.96
N GLU A 213 21.29 -11.43 32.22
CA GLU A 213 20.71 -11.81 33.52
C GLU A 213 20.93 -13.30 33.82
N ALA A 214 20.81 -14.18 32.81
CA ALA A 214 21.10 -15.60 32.97
C ALA A 214 22.58 -15.86 33.34
N ILE A 215 23.53 -15.14 32.74
CA ILE A 215 24.96 -15.26 33.08
C ILE A 215 25.23 -14.77 34.49
N LEU A 216 24.64 -13.64 34.90
CA LEU A 216 24.78 -13.10 36.25
C LEU A 216 24.23 -14.07 37.29
N ALA A 217 23.06 -14.65 37.06
CA ALA A 217 22.49 -15.67 37.94
C ALA A 217 23.39 -16.92 38.03
N GLY A 218 24.06 -17.31 36.94
CA GLY A 218 25.06 -18.39 36.98
C GLY A 218 26.32 -18.04 37.78
N LEU A 219 26.75 -16.77 37.75
CA LEU A 219 27.89 -16.27 38.54
C LEU A 219 27.54 -16.11 40.04
N GLU A 220 26.26 -15.96 40.40
CA GLU A 220 25.84 -16.06 41.80
C GLU A 220 26.01 -17.48 42.35
N VAL A 221 25.85 -18.50 41.49
CA VAL A 221 26.04 -19.91 41.83
C VAL A 221 27.53 -20.29 41.89
N ASP A 222 28.32 -19.83 40.91
CA ASP A 222 29.77 -20.01 40.89
C ASP A 222 30.48 -18.70 40.47
N PRO A 223 30.89 -17.86 41.44
CA PRO A 223 31.58 -16.61 41.16
C PRO A 223 32.95 -16.78 40.48
N LEU A 224 33.55 -17.97 40.58
CA LEU A 224 34.88 -18.27 40.03
C LEU A 224 34.83 -18.91 38.63
N SER A 225 33.63 -19.05 38.05
CA SER A 225 33.46 -19.63 36.73
C SER A 225 34.08 -18.75 35.63
N HIS A 226 35.31 -19.10 35.23
CA HIS A 226 36.03 -18.40 34.15
C HIS A 226 35.24 -18.37 32.83
N VAL A 227 34.47 -19.44 32.54
CA VAL A 227 33.64 -19.55 31.34
C VAL A 227 32.54 -18.49 31.35
N LEU A 228 31.78 -18.36 32.45
CA LEU A 228 30.72 -17.36 32.56
C LEU A 228 31.28 -15.92 32.59
N GLN A 229 32.43 -15.70 33.25
CA GLN A 229 33.11 -14.40 33.24
C GLN A 229 33.58 -13.99 31.83
N SER A 230 34.15 -14.92 31.06
CA SER A 230 34.55 -14.69 29.67
C SER A 230 33.33 -14.39 28.79
N CYS A 231 32.28 -15.20 28.93
CA CYS A 231 31.01 -15.02 28.23
C CYS A 231 30.37 -13.67 28.53
N LEU A 232 30.37 -13.24 29.80
CA LEU A 232 29.87 -11.92 30.20
C LEU A 232 30.69 -10.78 29.58
N SER A 233 32.02 -10.91 29.58
CA SER A 233 32.94 -9.92 29.02
C SER A 233 32.76 -9.79 27.50
N ASP A 234 32.62 -10.91 26.79
CA ASP A 234 32.32 -10.92 25.36
C ASP A 234 30.95 -10.33 25.06
N LEU A 235 29.93 -10.72 25.83
CA LEU A 235 28.59 -10.15 25.70
C LEU A 235 28.62 -8.63 25.90
N GLN A 236 29.30 -8.12 26.93
CA GLN A 236 29.44 -6.69 27.22
C GLN A 236 30.20 -5.93 26.13
N ARG A 237 31.32 -6.48 25.65
CA ARG A 237 32.10 -5.92 24.54
C ARG A 237 31.26 -5.79 23.28
N ASN A 238 30.48 -6.83 22.98
CA ASN A 238 29.62 -6.88 21.80
C ASN A 238 28.36 -6.04 21.94
N THR A 239 27.78 -5.92 23.15
CA THR A 239 26.67 -5.00 23.39
C THR A 239 27.11 -3.55 23.33
N ASN A 240 28.37 -3.22 23.64
CA ASN A 240 28.91 -1.86 23.49
C ASN A 240 29.17 -1.52 22.01
N ILE A 241 29.64 -2.48 21.21
CA ILE A 241 29.75 -2.34 19.75
C ILE A 241 28.35 -2.27 19.12
N ALA A 242 27.41 -3.11 19.56
CA ALA A 242 26.02 -3.07 19.13
C ALA A 242 25.27 -1.83 19.63
N ALA A 243 25.63 -1.22 20.77
CA ALA A 243 25.09 0.06 21.23
C ALA A 243 25.63 1.24 20.40
N GLY A 244 26.90 1.16 19.97
CA GLY A 244 27.45 2.05 18.95
C GLY A 244 26.78 1.86 17.57
N ALA A 245 26.40 0.63 17.22
CA ALA A 245 25.68 0.30 15.99
C ALA A 245 24.15 0.50 16.07
N ARG A 246 23.57 0.55 17.27
CA ARG A 246 22.15 0.90 17.50
C ARG A 246 21.87 2.37 17.22
N HIS A 247 22.92 3.19 17.08
CA HIS A 247 22.86 4.54 16.55
C HIS A 247 23.44 4.70 15.14
N THR A 248 23.83 3.63 14.45
CA THR A 248 23.80 3.68 12.98
C THR A 248 22.35 3.50 12.55
N ARG A 249 21.62 4.63 12.55
CA ARG A 249 20.65 4.94 11.49
C ARG A 249 21.28 4.38 10.22
N LEU A 250 20.69 3.35 9.60
CA LEU A 250 21.18 2.84 8.32
C LEU A 250 21.45 4.08 7.47
N VAL A 251 22.71 4.31 7.11
CA VAL A 251 23.02 5.39 6.18
C VAL A 251 22.21 5.03 4.95
N ARG A 252 21.26 5.89 4.60
CA ARG A 252 20.30 5.64 3.54
C ARG A 252 21.06 5.23 2.29
N THR A 253 21.05 3.94 2.00
CA THR A 253 21.36 3.41 0.69
C THR A 253 20.10 3.57 -0.15
N ASP A 254 20.26 3.77 -1.46
CA ASP A 254 19.15 4.02 -2.40
C ASP A 254 18.18 2.81 -2.51
N ASP A 255 18.40 1.74 -1.74
CA ASP A 255 17.69 0.46 -1.77
C ASP A 255 16.19 0.55 -1.42
N PHE A 256 15.78 1.59 -0.68
CA PHE A 256 14.37 1.83 -0.30
C PHE A 256 13.76 3.04 -0.99
N GLU A 257 14.38 3.53 -2.05
CA GLU A 257 13.88 4.66 -2.82
C GLU A 257 12.91 4.21 -3.92
N CYS A 258 11.86 5.01 -4.10
CA CYS A 258 10.98 4.87 -5.25
C CYS A 258 11.64 5.50 -6.47
N MET A 259 11.91 4.72 -7.51
CA MET A 259 12.55 5.19 -8.76
C MET A 259 11.73 6.19 -9.58
N LEU A 260 10.50 6.50 -9.15
CA LEU A 260 9.64 7.49 -9.79
C LEU A 260 9.67 8.85 -9.09
N CYS A 261 9.70 8.86 -7.75
CA CYS A 261 9.72 10.10 -6.98
C CYS A 261 11.05 10.37 -6.28
N PHE A 262 12.00 9.44 -6.31
CA PHE A 262 13.32 9.49 -5.66
C PHE A 262 13.24 9.77 -4.15
N LYS A 263 12.13 9.38 -3.53
CA LYS A 263 11.89 9.46 -2.09
C LYS A 263 11.76 8.07 -1.51
N LEU A 264 11.82 7.96 -0.19
CA LEU A 264 11.54 6.72 0.54
C LEU A 264 10.18 6.15 0.10
N LEU A 265 10.17 4.85 -0.18
CA LEU A 265 8.98 4.10 -0.56
C LEU A 265 7.88 4.26 0.50
N PHE A 266 6.72 4.76 0.06
CA PHE A 266 5.52 4.89 0.87
C PHE A 266 4.42 4.01 0.27
N GLU A 267 3.81 3.14 1.08
CA GLU A 267 2.95 2.06 0.61
C GLU A 267 3.57 1.30 -0.59
N PRO A 268 4.73 0.64 -0.39
CA PRO A 268 5.45 0.02 -1.50
C PRO A 268 4.63 -1.05 -2.19
N VAL A 269 4.62 -1.05 -3.52
CA VAL A 269 4.03 -2.10 -4.36
C VAL A 269 5.14 -2.75 -5.17
N THR A 270 5.30 -4.06 -5.02
CA THR A 270 6.27 -4.85 -5.80
C THR A 270 5.57 -5.45 -7.00
N THR A 271 6.04 -5.08 -8.18
CA THR A 271 5.54 -5.62 -9.45
C THR A 271 6.01 -7.07 -9.66
N PRO A 272 5.33 -7.90 -10.50
CA PRO A 272 5.77 -9.26 -10.83
C PRO A 272 7.17 -9.35 -11.45
N CYS A 273 7.68 -8.25 -12.02
CA CYS A 273 9.05 -8.18 -12.53
C CYS A 273 10.10 -7.82 -11.45
N GLY A 274 9.71 -7.76 -10.18
CA GLY A 274 10.60 -7.55 -9.03
C GLY A 274 10.88 -6.08 -8.66
N HIS A 275 10.41 -5.10 -9.44
CA HIS A 275 10.63 -3.68 -9.13
C HIS A 275 9.56 -3.15 -8.17
N SER A 276 9.99 -2.33 -7.22
CA SER A 276 9.13 -1.73 -6.19
C SER A 276 9.00 -0.22 -6.37
N PHE A 277 7.78 0.29 -6.17
CA PHE A 277 7.44 1.72 -6.28
C PHE A 277 6.45 2.10 -5.18
N CYS A 278 6.30 3.39 -4.89
CA CYS A 278 5.14 3.84 -4.10
C CYS A 278 3.85 3.46 -4.86
N ARG A 279 2.82 3.01 -4.13
CA ARG A 279 1.51 2.67 -4.71
C ARG A 279 0.97 3.76 -5.63
N SER A 280 0.97 5.01 -5.14
CA SER A 280 0.50 6.17 -5.90
C SER A 280 1.34 6.45 -7.15
N CYS A 281 2.67 6.35 -7.05
CA CYS A 281 3.57 6.56 -8.18
C CYS A 281 3.37 5.50 -9.28
N LEU A 282 3.26 4.22 -8.92
CA LEU A 282 2.98 3.16 -9.90
C LEU A 282 1.63 3.39 -10.56
N HIS A 283 0.59 3.69 -9.78
CA HIS A 283 -0.75 3.96 -10.29
C HIS A 283 -0.77 5.12 -11.30
N GLN A 284 -0.01 6.18 -11.02
CA GLN A 284 0.19 7.33 -11.93
C GLN A 284 0.94 6.96 -13.19
N SER A 285 2.00 6.15 -13.12
CA SER A 285 2.71 5.73 -14.33
C SER A 285 1.82 4.88 -15.25
N MET A 286 0.94 4.08 -14.68
CA MET A 286 0.06 3.18 -15.43
C MET A 286 -0.99 3.91 -16.28
N ASP A 287 -1.19 5.23 -16.07
CA ASP A 287 -2.03 6.08 -16.92
C ASP A 287 -1.55 6.21 -18.36
N HIS A 288 -0.28 5.95 -18.59
CA HIS A 288 0.37 6.11 -19.89
C HIS A 288 0.64 4.75 -20.55
N GLY A 289 0.32 3.65 -19.86
CA GLY A 289 0.47 2.29 -20.36
C GLY A 289 0.72 1.27 -19.25
N ASN A 290 0.35 0.02 -19.52
CA ASN A 290 0.46 -1.09 -18.57
C ASN A 290 1.87 -1.71 -18.51
N LYS A 291 2.93 -0.89 -18.47
CA LYS A 291 4.33 -1.35 -18.49
C LYS A 291 5.05 -0.89 -17.23
N CYS A 292 5.97 -1.72 -16.74
CA CYS A 292 6.85 -1.38 -15.64
C CYS A 292 7.67 -0.12 -16.01
N PRO A 293 7.69 0.92 -15.17
CA PRO A 293 8.46 2.14 -15.44
C PRO A 293 9.97 1.88 -15.56
N MET A 294 10.47 0.86 -14.87
CA MET A 294 11.90 0.52 -14.83
C MET A 294 12.32 -0.38 -15.99
N CYS A 295 11.74 -1.57 -16.11
CA CYS A 295 12.18 -2.57 -17.09
C CYS A 295 11.26 -2.71 -18.31
N ARG A 296 10.14 -1.97 -18.35
CA ARG A 296 9.14 -1.97 -19.44
C ARG A 296 8.39 -3.28 -19.65
N THR A 297 8.56 -4.27 -18.77
CA THR A 297 7.76 -5.50 -18.73
C THR A 297 6.28 -5.16 -18.61
N VAL A 298 5.42 -5.83 -19.40
CA VAL A 298 3.97 -5.64 -19.32
C VAL A 298 3.46 -6.16 -17.98
N LEU A 299 2.73 -5.30 -17.26
CA LEU A 299 2.17 -5.57 -15.95
C LEU A 299 0.70 -5.94 -16.10
N PHE A 300 0.33 -7.15 -15.69
CA PHE A 300 -1.06 -7.60 -15.60
C PHE A 300 -1.64 -7.27 -14.22
N ILE A 301 -1.61 -5.97 -13.88
CA ILE A 301 -2.01 -5.44 -12.56
C ILE A 301 -3.00 -4.29 -12.80
N GLY A 302 -4.14 -4.30 -12.11
CA GLY A 302 -5.16 -3.25 -12.14
C GLY A 302 -5.26 -2.44 -10.85
N PRO A 303 -6.10 -1.37 -10.82
CA PRO A 303 -6.29 -0.49 -9.66
C PRO A 303 -6.66 -1.19 -8.35
N LYS A 304 -7.41 -2.29 -8.44
CA LYS A 304 -7.81 -3.12 -7.29
C LYS A 304 -6.77 -4.17 -6.91
N THR A 305 -5.69 -4.32 -7.68
CA THR A 305 -4.68 -5.38 -7.51
C THR A 305 -3.28 -4.82 -7.31
N TYR A 306 -3.13 -3.62 -6.74
CA TYR A 306 -1.83 -3.11 -6.26
C TYR A 306 -1.66 -3.47 -4.77
N PRO A 307 -1.39 -4.73 -4.39
CA PRO A 307 -1.20 -5.06 -2.99
C PRO A 307 0.06 -4.37 -2.48
N ILE A 308 -0.09 -3.70 -1.34
CA ILE A 308 1.04 -3.16 -0.61
C ILE A 308 1.90 -4.34 -0.16
N SER A 309 3.19 -4.29 -0.43
CA SER A 309 4.17 -5.25 0.08
C SER A 309 4.31 -5.05 1.58
N VAL A 310 3.59 -5.87 2.35
CA VAL A 310 3.59 -5.83 3.82
C VAL A 310 5.01 -5.97 4.36
N THR A 311 5.80 -6.90 3.79
CA THR A 311 7.18 -7.12 4.19
C THR A 311 8.05 -5.87 4.00
N LEU A 312 8.02 -5.26 2.80
CA LEU A 312 8.80 -4.03 2.56
C LEU A 312 8.30 -2.88 3.43
N SER A 313 6.99 -2.73 3.60
CA SER A 313 6.41 -1.71 4.46
C SER A 313 6.90 -1.85 5.91
N ASN A 314 6.91 -3.07 6.46
CA ASN A 314 7.37 -3.33 7.83
C ASN A 314 8.87 -3.06 8.00
N ILE A 315 9.68 -3.46 7.02
CA ILE A 315 11.14 -3.20 7.01
C ILE A 315 11.39 -1.69 6.99
N ILE A 316 10.70 -0.95 6.11
CA ILE A 316 10.87 0.50 5.99
C ILE A 316 10.43 1.21 7.27
N GLN A 317 9.25 0.89 7.81
CA GLN A 317 8.74 1.53 9.04
C GLN A 317 9.63 1.25 10.26
N LYS A 318 10.18 0.04 10.37
CA LYS A 318 11.08 -0.33 11.47
C LYS A 318 12.42 0.40 11.39
N ASN A 319 12.99 0.53 10.19
CA ASN A 319 14.33 1.09 10.00
C ASN A 319 14.34 2.62 9.80
N PHE A 320 13.27 3.21 9.24
CA PHE A 320 13.17 4.63 8.89
C PHE A 320 11.84 5.26 9.38
N PRO A 321 11.53 5.21 10.69
CA PRO A 321 10.23 5.63 11.21
C PRO A 321 9.92 7.12 11.00
N GLU A 322 10.91 8.00 11.18
CA GLU A 322 10.75 9.46 10.98
C GLU A 322 10.50 9.80 9.51
N GLU A 323 11.35 9.33 8.60
CA GLU A 323 11.19 9.56 7.15
C GLU A 323 9.88 8.96 6.63
N TYR A 324 9.47 7.79 7.12
CA TYR A 324 8.19 7.21 6.74
C TYR A 324 7.01 8.05 7.24
N ALA A 325 7.09 8.60 8.46
CA ALA A 325 6.07 9.51 8.99
C ALA A 325 6.00 10.82 8.18
N GLU A 326 7.13 11.38 7.75
CA GLU A 326 7.17 12.53 6.84
C GLU A 326 6.50 12.20 5.51
N ARG A 327 6.83 11.05 4.90
CA ARG A 327 6.20 10.59 3.64
C ARG A 327 4.70 10.39 3.79
N LYS A 328 4.25 9.89 4.94
CA LYS A 328 2.83 9.74 5.28
C LYS A 328 2.14 11.11 5.36
N SER A 329 2.74 12.08 6.04
CA SER A 329 2.20 13.44 6.14
C SER A 329 2.15 14.15 4.78
N GLU A 330 3.21 14.01 3.95
CA GLU A 330 3.22 14.51 2.58
C GLU A 330 2.07 13.91 1.76
N TYR A 331 1.85 12.59 1.87
CA TYR A 331 0.75 11.91 1.21
C TYR A 331 -0.61 12.42 1.70
N GLU A 332 -0.84 12.45 3.00
CA GLU A 332 -2.08 12.95 3.60
C GLU A 332 -2.38 14.39 3.18
N THR A 333 -1.36 15.25 3.09
CA THR A 333 -1.53 16.64 2.63
C THR A 333 -1.93 16.72 1.15
N MET A 334 -1.43 15.82 0.31
CA MET A 334 -1.81 15.76 -1.11
C MET A 334 -3.23 15.19 -1.32
N THR A 335 -3.66 14.28 -0.46
CA THR A 335 -4.95 13.56 -0.57
C THR A 335 -6.08 14.29 0.14
N TYR A 336 -5.76 14.96 1.26
CA TYR A 336 -6.68 15.77 2.07
C TYR A 336 -6.20 17.21 2.07
N ALA A 337 -6.73 18.01 1.14
CA ALA A 337 -6.35 19.41 1.03
C ALA A 337 -6.78 20.29 2.23
N GLY A 338 -7.34 19.73 3.31
CA GLY A 338 -7.95 20.51 4.40
C GLY A 338 -9.39 20.92 4.08
N VAL A 339 -10.13 21.41 5.09
CA VAL A 339 -11.58 21.64 5.00
C VAL A 339 -11.93 22.76 4.00
N ASP A 340 -11.02 23.73 3.83
CA ASP A 340 -11.25 24.95 3.05
C ASP A 340 -10.50 24.96 1.71
N LEU A 341 -9.81 23.87 1.33
CA LEU A 341 -9.19 23.76 0.02
C LEU A 341 -9.99 22.81 -0.88
N MET A 342 -10.29 23.28 -2.08
CA MET A 342 -11.15 22.59 -3.03
C MET A 342 -10.43 22.40 -4.38
N PRO A 343 -10.18 21.15 -4.80
CA PRO A 343 -9.81 20.84 -6.18
C PRO A 343 -10.91 21.26 -7.15
N LEU A 344 -10.57 21.97 -8.22
CA LEU A 344 -11.54 22.54 -9.16
C LEU A 344 -11.52 21.82 -10.51
N PHE A 345 -12.68 21.30 -10.91
CA PHE A 345 -12.98 20.87 -12.26
C PHE A 345 -13.60 22.04 -13.03
N VAL A 346 -12.86 22.56 -14.01
CA VAL A 346 -13.26 23.76 -14.77
C VAL A 346 -13.97 23.34 -16.05
N MET A 347 -15.29 23.46 -16.09
CA MET A 347 -16.08 23.08 -17.27
C MET A 347 -17.36 23.88 -17.43
N ASP A 348 -18.34 23.67 -16.53
CA ASP A 348 -19.68 24.27 -16.63
C ASP A 348 -20.24 24.55 -15.22
N VAL A 349 -21.32 25.33 -15.15
CA VAL A 349 -21.99 25.70 -13.90
C VAL A 349 -22.88 24.55 -13.42
N VAL A 350 -22.48 23.95 -12.30
CA VAL A 350 -23.29 22.99 -11.57
C VAL A 350 -24.02 23.69 -10.44
N LEU A 351 -25.30 23.35 -10.25
CA LEU A 351 -26.11 23.84 -9.16
C LEU A 351 -26.28 22.77 -8.08
N PRO A 352 -26.58 23.14 -6.83
CA PRO A 352 -27.03 22.21 -5.81
C PRO A 352 -28.16 21.30 -6.31
N CYS A 353 -28.18 20.05 -5.82
CA CYS A 353 -29.09 18.96 -6.19
C CYS A 353 -29.00 18.52 -7.66
N GLN A 354 -28.04 19.03 -8.44
CA GLN A 354 -27.86 18.62 -9.83
C GLN A 354 -27.03 17.35 -9.91
N LYS A 355 -27.60 16.28 -10.46
CA LYS A 355 -26.85 15.09 -10.85
C LYS A 355 -26.31 15.20 -12.27
N MET A 356 -25.09 14.75 -12.49
CA MET A 356 -24.50 14.66 -13.82
C MET A 356 -23.46 13.56 -13.94
N ALA A 357 -23.31 13.06 -15.17
CA ALA A 357 -22.26 12.12 -15.52
C ALA A 357 -21.09 12.83 -16.20
N LEU A 358 -19.87 12.48 -15.81
CA LEU A 358 -18.63 13.04 -16.35
C LEU A 358 -17.73 11.94 -16.90
N ASN A 359 -17.17 12.16 -18.10
CA ASN A 359 -16.13 11.31 -18.65
C ASN A 359 -14.77 12.02 -18.55
N ILE A 360 -13.93 11.52 -17.65
CA ILE A 360 -12.64 12.11 -17.32
C ILE A 360 -11.56 11.43 -18.15
N PHE A 361 -11.08 12.14 -19.17
CA PHE A 361 -10.01 11.67 -20.06
C PHE A 361 -8.71 12.45 -19.92
N GLU A 362 -8.76 13.70 -19.49
CA GLU A 362 -7.55 14.54 -19.38
C GLU A 362 -6.63 14.04 -18.26
N PRO A 363 -5.30 13.88 -18.51
CA PRO A 363 -4.35 13.39 -17.51
C PRO A 363 -4.39 14.12 -16.17
N ARG A 364 -4.49 15.45 -16.17
CA ARG A 364 -4.57 16.27 -14.95
C ARG A 364 -5.79 15.93 -14.08
N TYR A 365 -6.95 15.70 -14.70
CA TYR A 365 -8.18 15.40 -13.97
C TYR A 365 -8.25 13.93 -13.57
N ARG A 366 -7.60 13.02 -14.31
CA ARG A 366 -7.41 11.63 -13.85
C ARG A 366 -6.63 11.57 -12.53
N LEU A 367 -5.56 12.35 -12.40
CA LEU A 367 -4.82 12.49 -11.14
C LEU A 367 -5.69 13.07 -10.03
N MET A 368 -6.42 14.16 -10.32
CA MET A 368 -7.33 14.81 -9.38
C MET A 368 -8.37 13.81 -8.82
N VAL A 369 -9.05 13.06 -9.70
CA VAL A 369 -10.09 12.09 -9.30
C VAL A 369 -9.53 11.01 -8.38
N ARG A 370 -8.33 10.49 -8.64
CA ARG A 370 -7.72 9.47 -7.78
C ARG A 370 -7.46 9.98 -6.36
N ARG A 371 -6.87 11.17 -6.24
CA ARG A 371 -6.65 11.82 -4.94
C ARG A 371 -7.97 12.01 -4.19
N ILE A 372 -9.01 12.44 -4.90
CA ILE A 372 -10.33 12.69 -4.31
C ILE A 372 -11.02 11.39 -3.89
N MET A 373 -10.87 10.31 -4.66
CA MET A 373 -11.40 8.98 -4.33
C MET A 373 -10.68 8.31 -3.16
N GLU A 374 -9.39 8.61 -2.96
CA GLU A 374 -8.62 8.23 -1.77
C GLU A 374 -8.96 9.11 -0.55
N GLY A 375 -9.42 10.35 -0.81
CA GLY A 375 -9.82 11.34 0.19
C GLY A 375 -11.32 11.34 0.50
N ASN A 376 -11.96 12.51 0.36
CA ASN A 376 -13.33 12.78 0.82
C ASN A 376 -14.40 12.73 -0.29
N ARG A 377 -14.05 12.29 -1.50
CA ARG A 377 -14.94 12.18 -2.68
C ARG A 377 -15.59 13.50 -3.13
N ARG A 378 -15.05 14.65 -2.73
CA ARG A 378 -15.59 15.97 -3.04
C ARG A 378 -14.68 16.76 -3.96
N MET A 379 -15.27 17.47 -4.91
CA MET A 379 -14.58 18.42 -5.79
C MET A 379 -15.44 19.64 -6.07
N GLY A 380 -14.82 20.74 -6.49
CA GLY A 380 -15.51 21.95 -6.89
C GLY A 380 -15.76 21.98 -8.39
N MET A 381 -17.00 22.16 -8.80
CA MET A 381 -17.36 22.46 -10.18
C MET A 381 -17.44 23.97 -10.37
N VAL A 382 -16.65 24.48 -11.31
CA VAL A 382 -16.57 25.92 -11.60
C VAL A 382 -16.57 26.16 -13.10
N ALA A 383 -17.23 27.21 -13.54
CA ALA A 383 -17.22 27.65 -14.93
C ALA A 383 -16.15 28.72 -15.16
N ILE A 384 -15.85 28.99 -16.44
CA ILE A 384 -15.15 30.21 -16.83
C ILE A 384 -16.21 31.32 -16.92
N ASP A 385 -16.01 32.43 -16.21
CA ASP A 385 -16.86 33.60 -16.34
C ASP A 385 -16.63 34.21 -17.73
N SER A 386 -17.69 34.29 -18.52
CA SER A 386 -17.64 34.83 -19.88
C SER A 386 -17.28 36.32 -19.92
N ALA A 387 -17.55 37.06 -18.84
CA ALA A 387 -17.25 38.49 -18.76
C ALA A 387 -15.74 38.76 -18.54
N THR A 388 -15.08 37.93 -17.72
CA THR A 388 -13.66 38.11 -17.38
C THR A 388 -12.72 37.18 -18.14
N GLY A 389 -13.22 36.06 -18.68
CA GLY A 389 -12.43 35.00 -19.28
C GLY A 389 -11.62 34.18 -18.26
N THR A 390 -11.90 34.35 -16.96
CA THR A 390 -11.20 33.64 -15.86
C THR A 390 -12.13 32.66 -15.17
N VAL A 391 -11.58 31.85 -14.27
CA VAL A 391 -12.40 31.01 -13.36
C VAL A 391 -13.37 31.92 -12.60
N ALA A 392 -14.64 31.50 -12.53
CA ALA A 392 -15.68 32.25 -11.82
C ALA A 392 -15.38 32.34 -10.31
N ASP A 393 -15.89 33.40 -9.68
CA ASP A 393 -15.71 33.67 -8.24
C ASP A 393 -16.50 32.72 -7.33
N CYS A 394 -17.52 32.02 -7.87
CA CYS A 394 -18.31 31.04 -7.15
C CYS A 394 -18.39 29.69 -7.88
N GLY A 395 -18.62 28.64 -7.11
CA GLY A 395 -18.76 27.28 -7.59
C GLY A 395 -19.69 26.44 -6.73
N CYS A 396 -19.87 25.19 -7.13
CA CYS A 396 -20.64 24.20 -6.38
C CYS A 396 -19.75 23.01 -6.04
N GLU A 397 -19.74 22.63 -4.76
CA GLU A 397 -19.17 21.35 -4.31
C GLU A 397 -20.04 20.24 -4.89
N VAL A 398 -19.41 19.28 -5.54
CA VAL A 398 -20.03 18.04 -5.99
C VAL A 398 -19.40 16.87 -5.27
N GLU A 399 -20.25 15.90 -4.93
CA GLU A 399 -19.83 14.62 -4.35
C GLU A 399 -19.87 13.54 -5.45
N ILE A 400 -18.83 12.70 -5.50
CA ILE A 400 -18.76 11.57 -6.43
C ILE A 400 -19.56 10.41 -5.85
N MET A 401 -20.72 10.14 -6.45
CA MET A 401 -21.64 9.07 -6.06
C MET A 401 -21.16 7.73 -6.59
N GLU A 402 -20.79 7.68 -7.87
CA GLU A 402 -20.26 6.49 -8.53
C GLU A 402 -19.00 6.81 -9.34
N CYS A 403 -18.06 5.86 -9.40
CA CYS A 403 -16.79 6.01 -10.09
C CYS A 403 -16.39 4.68 -10.74
N GLU A 404 -16.42 4.66 -12.09
CA GLU A 404 -16.05 3.52 -12.91
C GLU A 404 -14.72 3.78 -13.63
N PRO A 405 -13.62 3.14 -13.20
CA PRO A 405 -12.35 3.21 -13.92
C PRO A 405 -12.41 2.37 -15.21
N LEU A 406 -11.95 2.95 -16.32
CA LEU A 406 -11.89 2.31 -17.63
C LEU A 406 -10.50 1.69 -17.91
N PRO A 407 -10.40 0.68 -18.79
CA PRO A 407 -9.12 -0.01 -19.06
C PRO A 407 -7.99 0.86 -19.61
N ASP A 408 -8.33 2.01 -20.20
CA ASP A 408 -7.38 2.99 -20.73
C ASP A 408 -6.99 4.08 -19.70
N GLY A 409 -7.42 3.92 -18.45
CA GLY A 409 -7.14 4.84 -17.35
C GLY A 409 -8.11 6.02 -17.25
N ARG A 410 -9.12 6.12 -18.13
CA ARG A 410 -10.20 7.12 -18.00
C ARG A 410 -11.14 6.76 -16.85
N PHE A 411 -11.94 7.72 -16.42
CA PHE A 411 -13.01 7.49 -15.44
C PHE A 411 -14.36 7.94 -15.98
N TYR A 412 -15.38 7.12 -15.74
CA TYR A 412 -16.77 7.57 -15.81
C TYR A 412 -17.25 7.84 -14.37
N LEU A 413 -17.74 9.05 -14.12
CA LEU A 413 -18.18 9.49 -12.79
C LEU A 413 -19.66 9.84 -12.84
N GLU A 414 -20.39 9.52 -11.78
CA GLU A 414 -21.67 10.14 -11.46
C GLU A 414 -21.49 11.05 -10.24
N VAL A 415 -21.86 12.32 -10.39
CA VAL A 415 -21.66 13.34 -9.35
C VAL A 415 -22.96 14.07 -9.04
N GLU A 416 -23.11 14.50 -7.80
CA GLU A 416 -24.25 15.29 -7.33
C GLU A 416 -23.79 16.59 -6.67
N GLY A 417 -24.38 17.71 -7.11
CA GLY A 417 -24.15 19.02 -6.50
C GLY A 417 -24.71 19.09 -5.09
N SER A 418 -23.89 19.51 -4.13
CA SER A 418 -24.25 19.59 -2.72
C SER A 418 -24.47 21.05 -2.30
N ARG A 419 -23.40 21.81 -2.11
CA ARG A 419 -23.45 23.18 -1.56
C ARG A 419 -22.54 24.13 -2.33
N ARG A 420 -22.71 25.42 -2.07
CA ARG A 420 -22.02 26.49 -2.81
C ARG A 420 -20.82 27.01 -2.04
N PHE A 421 -19.83 27.47 -2.78
CA PHE A 421 -18.68 28.14 -2.22
C PHE A 421 -18.27 29.35 -3.06
N ARG A 422 -17.57 30.28 -2.42
CA ARG A 422 -16.86 31.39 -3.07
C ARG A 422 -15.36 31.10 -3.02
N ILE A 423 -14.67 31.41 -4.12
CA ILE A 423 -13.23 31.27 -4.24
C ILE A 423 -12.58 32.53 -3.67
N LEU A 424 -11.73 32.36 -2.64
CA LEU A 424 -10.93 33.44 -2.07
C LEU A 424 -9.65 33.65 -2.90
N ARG A 425 -8.96 32.54 -3.20
CA ARG A 425 -7.79 32.51 -4.09
C ARG A 425 -7.69 31.14 -4.76
N SER A 426 -7.06 31.09 -5.92
CA SER A 426 -6.80 29.83 -6.63
C SER A 426 -5.41 29.78 -7.25
N TRP A 427 -4.84 28.58 -7.34
CA TRP A 427 -3.50 28.33 -7.89
C TRP A 427 -3.47 26.99 -8.64
N ASP A 428 -2.47 26.83 -9.51
CA ASP A 428 -2.25 25.56 -10.20
C ASP A 428 -1.49 24.59 -9.30
N GLN A 429 -1.97 23.36 -9.20
CA GLN A 429 -1.33 22.26 -8.48
C GLN A 429 -1.39 21.00 -9.34
N ASP A 430 -0.22 20.51 -9.75
CA ASP A 430 -0.08 19.30 -10.59
C ASP A 430 -0.93 19.34 -11.87
N GLY A 431 -1.12 20.54 -12.43
CA GLY A 431 -1.82 20.77 -13.70
C GLY A 431 -3.33 20.96 -13.58
N TYR A 432 -3.94 20.85 -12.40
CA TYR A 432 -5.33 21.25 -12.15
C TYR A 432 -5.40 22.40 -11.15
N ARG A 433 -6.53 23.12 -11.13
CA ARG A 433 -6.70 24.29 -10.27
C ARG A 433 -7.15 23.84 -8.88
N VAL A 434 -6.56 24.39 -7.83
CA VAL A 434 -7.02 24.26 -6.44
C VAL A 434 -7.35 25.65 -5.92
N ALA A 435 -8.38 25.76 -5.10
CA ALA A 435 -8.80 27.02 -4.51
C ALA A 435 -8.93 26.92 -3.00
N GLU A 436 -8.58 28.00 -2.31
CA GLU A 436 -9.08 28.28 -0.97
C GLU A 436 -10.47 28.87 -1.10
N ILE A 437 -11.42 28.31 -0.35
CA ILE A 437 -12.84 28.60 -0.48
C ILE A 437 -13.46 29.05 0.84
N GLU A 438 -14.57 29.76 0.73
CA GLU A 438 -15.49 30.00 1.83
C GLU A 438 -16.89 29.50 1.45
N TRP A 439 -17.59 28.89 2.41
CA TRP A 439 -18.93 28.36 2.17
C TRP A 439 -19.95 29.49 2.00
N LEU A 440 -20.72 29.42 0.92
CA LEU A 440 -21.72 30.42 0.60
C LEU A 440 -23.10 29.97 1.09
N GLN A 441 -23.64 30.69 2.08
CA GLN A 441 -24.97 30.45 2.64
C GLN A 441 -25.98 31.52 2.21
N ASP A 442 -27.24 31.13 2.02
CA ASP A 442 -28.35 32.06 1.80
C ASP A 442 -28.62 32.93 3.04
N ILE A 443 -29.33 34.03 2.81
CA ILE A 443 -29.75 34.94 3.87
C ILE A 443 -30.77 34.21 4.76
N SER A 444 -30.41 33.97 6.02
CA SER A 444 -31.31 33.35 7.00
C SER A 444 -32.41 34.33 7.42
N LEU A 445 -33.67 33.94 7.20
CA LEU A 445 -34.83 34.74 7.61
C LEU A 445 -35.30 34.34 9.02
N PRO A 446 -35.49 35.30 9.95
CA PRO A 446 -35.95 35.02 11.31
C PRO A 446 -37.26 34.22 11.33
N GLU A 447 -37.38 33.31 12.31
CA GLU A 447 -38.61 32.54 12.51
C GLU A 447 -39.80 33.45 12.78
N GLY A 448 -40.95 33.16 12.16
CA GLY A 448 -42.18 33.95 12.28
C GLY A 448 -42.21 35.28 11.52
N SER A 449 -41.10 35.72 10.91
CA SER A 449 -41.07 36.95 10.10
C SER A 449 -42.03 36.88 8.90
N GLN A 450 -42.57 38.03 8.51
CA GLN A 450 -43.43 38.13 7.32
C GLN A 450 -42.68 37.66 6.06
N GLU A 451 -41.40 38.01 5.95
CA GLU A 451 -40.56 37.61 4.82
C GLU A 451 -40.40 36.10 4.68
N ARG A 452 -40.33 35.37 5.80
CA ARG A 452 -40.28 33.90 5.81
C ARG A 452 -41.61 33.29 5.40
N LYS A 453 -42.74 33.88 5.82
CA LYS A 453 -44.07 33.47 5.35
C LYS A 453 -44.20 33.68 3.84
N ASP A 454 -43.80 34.85 3.35
CA ASP A 454 -43.81 35.18 1.92
C ASP A 454 -42.92 34.23 1.11
N LEU A 455 -41.74 33.86 1.62
CA LEU A 455 -40.86 32.86 1.00
C LEU A 455 -41.57 31.50 0.89
N MET A 456 -42.21 31.07 1.98
CA MET A 456 -42.90 29.79 2.04
C MET A 456 -44.09 29.73 1.07
N GLU A 457 -44.89 30.81 1.01
CA GLU A 457 -46.00 30.95 0.07
C GLU A 457 -45.50 30.89 -1.38
N ARG A 458 -44.41 31.61 -1.70
CA ARG A 458 -43.79 31.56 -3.03
C ARG A 458 -43.25 30.17 -3.37
N ALA A 459 -42.60 29.49 -2.43
CA ALA A 459 -42.09 28.14 -2.63
C ALA A 459 -43.23 27.13 -2.87
N ASN A 460 -44.32 27.23 -2.11
CA ASN A 460 -45.51 26.40 -2.31
C ASN A 460 -46.16 26.65 -3.68
N ALA A 461 -46.35 27.92 -4.06
CA ALA A 461 -46.90 28.28 -5.37
C ALA A 461 -45.99 27.79 -6.52
N ALA A 462 -44.67 27.95 -6.37
CA ALA A 462 -43.69 27.44 -7.32
C ALA A 462 -43.70 25.91 -7.41
N SER A 463 -43.94 25.20 -6.30
CA SER A 463 -44.03 23.74 -6.27
C SER A 463 -45.19 23.23 -7.13
N GLU A 464 -46.38 23.85 -7.03
CA GLU A 464 -47.55 23.47 -7.85
C GLU A 464 -47.32 23.72 -9.35
N LEU A 465 -46.68 24.85 -9.68
CA LEU A 465 -46.27 25.13 -11.07
C LEU A 465 -45.25 24.12 -11.57
N ALA A 466 -44.23 23.81 -10.77
CA ALA A 466 -43.20 22.84 -11.11
C ALA A 466 -43.80 21.45 -11.32
N LYS A 467 -44.70 20.97 -10.44
CA LYS A 467 -45.42 19.69 -10.61
C LYS A 467 -46.18 19.64 -11.94
N THR A 468 -46.83 20.74 -12.30
CA THR A 468 -47.57 20.84 -13.57
C THR A 468 -46.64 20.78 -14.77
N TYR A 469 -45.52 21.52 -14.74
CA TYR A 469 -44.50 21.51 -15.78
C TYR A 469 -43.88 20.12 -15.95
N VAL A 470 -43.48 19.50 -14.84
CA VAL A 470 -42.97 18.13 -14.75
C VAL A 470 -43.92 17.11 -15.39
N ARG A 471 -45.21 17.16 -15.07
CA ARG A 471 -46.21 16.25 -15.61
C ARG A 471 -46.32 16.40 -17.13
N ARG A 472 -46.40 17.64 -17.63
CA ARG A 472 -46.42 17.92 -19.07
C ARG A 472 -45.16 17.44 -19.77
N ALA A 473 -43.98 17.68 -19.19
CA ALA A 473 -42.72 17.24 -19.75
C ALA A 473 -42.65 15.71 -19.88
N ARG A 474 -43.18 14.96 -18.90
CA ARG A 474 -43.30 13.50 -18.97
C ARG A 474 -44.25 13.02 -20.06
N GLU A 475 -45.37 13.70 -20.27
CA GLU A 475 -46.33 13.38 -21.35
C GLU A 475 -45.72 13.60 -22.74
N LEU A 476 -44.86 14.61 -22.91
CA LEU A 476 -44.19 14.91 -24.18
C LEU A 476 -42.96 14.02 -24.44
N ALA A 477 -42.33 13.48 -23.40
CA ALA A 477 -41.19 12.59 -23.51
C ALA A 477 -41.60 11.18 -23.97
N ARG A 478 -41.45 10.88 -25.27
CA ARG A 478 -41.64 9.52 -25.82
C ARG A 478 -40.65 8.51 -25.18
N PRO A 479 -41.02 7.21 -25.04
CA PRO A 479 -40.20 6.19 -24.36
C PRO A 479 -38.91 5.78 -25.10
N ALA A 480 -38.52 6.49 -26.16
CA ALA A 480 -37.44 6.11 -27.07
C ALA A 480 -36.39 7.21 -27.19
N ARG A 481 -35.69 7.50 -26.09
CA ARG A 481 -34.27 7.95 -26.06
C ARG A 481 -33.90 8.15 -24.60
N ARG A 482 -32.71 7.67 -24.22
CA ARG A 482 -31.96 8.06 -23.00
C ARG A 482 -31.61 9.55 -23.04
N THR A 483 -32.61 10.39 -23.19
CA THR A 483 -32.53 11.84 -23.02
C THR A 483 -32.41 12.05 -21.53
N ARG A 484 -31.39 12.80 -21.07
CA ARG A 484 -31.18 13.24 -19.67
C ARG A 484 -32.42 12.94 -18.85
N GLN A 485 -32.41 11.78 -18.18
CA GLN A 485 -33.44 11.46 -17.23
C GLN A 485 -33.21 12.51 -16.16
N LEU A 486 -33.88 13.67 -16.31
CA LEU A 486 -34.06 14.60 -15.23
C LEU A 486 -34.54 13.68 -14.12
N ASP A 487 -33.71 13.53 -13.10
CA ASP A 487 -33.95 12.65 -11.97
C ASP A 487 -35.06 13.35 -11.15
N LEU A 488 -36.25 13.40 -11.75
CA LEU A 488 -37.48 13.97 -11.24
C LEU A 488 -38.01 13.16 -10.05
N GLU A 489 -37.28 12.13 -9.64
CA GLU A 489 -37.70 11.12 -8.69
C GLU A 489 -37.72 11.63 -7.24
N SER A 490 -37.15 12.81 -6.95
CA SER A 490 -37.29 13.42 -5.63
C SER A 490 -37.30 14.95 -5.70
N MET A 491 -38.48 15.54 -5.85
CA MET A 491 -38.68 16.98 -5.64
C MET A 491 -38.42 17.30 -4.16
N PRO A 492 -37.45 18.18 -3.81
CA PRO A 492 -37.29 18.65 -2.44
C PRO A 492 -38.59 19.31 -1.97
N GLY A 493 -39.00 19.02 -0.74
CA GLY A 493 -40.19 19.65 -0.18
C GLY A 493 -39.99 21.16 -0.06
N PRO A 494 -41.05 21.98 -0.19
CA PRO A 494 -40.97 23.43 0.00
C PRO A 494 -40.56 23.84 1.44
N GLN A 495 -40.51 22.88 2.36
CA GLN A 495 -39.97 23.01 3.73
C GLN A 495 -38.48 23.36 3.76
N ASP A 496 -37.76 23.08 2.67
CA ASP A 496 -36.39 23.54 2.44
C ASP A 496 -36.37 24.43 1.18
N PRO A 497 -36.71 25.73 1.32
CA PRO A 497 -36.83 26.63 0.17
C PRO A 497 -35.52 26.83 -0.59
N GLU A 498 -34.37 26.70 0.07
CA GLU A 498 -33.05 26.87 -0.56
C GLU A 498 -32.79 25.74 -1.55
N ASN A 499 -32.83 24.48 -1.10
CA ASN A 499 -32.63 23.33 -1.98
C ASN A 499 -33.73 23.24 -3.04
N PHE A 500 -34.98 23.52 -2.67
CA PHE A 500 -36.08 23.60 -3.63
C PHE A 500 -35.82 24.65 -4.72
N SER A 501 -35.29 25.82 -4.37
CA SER A 501 -35.00 26.87 -5.36
C SER A 501 -33.95 26.45 -6.38
N PHE A 502 -32.89 25.73 -5.99
CA PHE A 502 -31.88 25.24 -6.93
C PHE A 502 -32.38 24.08 -7.77
N TRP A 503 -33.13 23.17 -7.16
CA TRP A 503 -33.81 22.10 -7.89
C TRP A 503 -34.74 22.66 -8.97
N LEU A 504 -35.48 23.73 -8.67
CA LEU A 504 -36.35 24.41 -9.63
C LEU A 504 -35.55 24.96 -10.83
N VAL A 505 -34.37 25.53 -10.61
CA VAL A 505 -33.49 26.00 -11.69
C VAL A 505 -33.03 24.84 -12.57
N ASN A 506 -32.76 23.66 -11.99
CA ASN A 506 -32.33 22.48 -12.73
C ASN A 506 -33.42 21.91 -13.67
N LEU A 507 -34.69 22.32 -13.55
CA LEU A 507 -35.74 21.96 -14.50
C LEU A 507 -35.60 22.67 -15.86
N ILE A 508 -34.89 23.81 -15.91
CA ILE A 508 -34.81 24.68 -17.07
C ILE A 508 -33.42 24.60 -17.70
N ASN A 509 -33.36 24.48 -19.02
CA ASN A 509 -32.09 24.51 -19.75
C ASN A 509 -31.63 25.95 -19.98
N LEU A 510 -30.98 26.54 -18.98
CA LEU A 510 -30.46 27.91 -19.00
C LEU A 510 -29.05 28.01 -19.59
N ARG A 511 -28.69 29.21 -20.08
CA ARG A 511 -27.31 29.50 -20.50
C ARG A 511 -26.37 29.50 -19.29
N PRO A 512 -25.07 29.17 -19.46
CA PRO A 512 -24.11 29.13 -18.34
C PRO A 512 -24.03 30.44 -17.54
N SER A 513 -24.13 31.61 -18.20
CA SER A 513 -24.15 32.92 -17.53
C SER A 513 -25.34 33.07 -16.58
N ASP A 514 -26.54 32.69 -17.05
CA ASP A 514 -27.77 32.80 -16.26
C ASP A 514 -27.74 31.81 -15.07
N ARG A 515 -27.16 30.61 -15.27
CA ARG A 515 -26.93 29.65 -14.17
C ARG A 515 -25.97 30.23 -13.13
N LEU A 516 -24.89 30.87 -13.56
CA LEU A 516 -23.88 31.46 -12.67
C LEU A 516 -24.49 32.58 -11.83
N ASP A 517 -25.31 33.43 -12.43
CA ASP A 517 -26.01 34.50 -11.72
C ASP A 517 -26.98 33.97 -10.67
N LEU A 518 -27.73 32.90 -10.99
CA LEU A 518 -28.61 32.24 -10.02
C LEU A 518 -27.85 31.52 -8.90
N LEU A 519 -26.66 30.98 -9.19
CA LEU A 519 -25.75 30.38 -8.20
C LEU A 519 -25.23 31.43 -7.21
N ARG A 520 -24.91 32.64 -7.69
CA ARG A 520 -24.43 33.79 -6.88
C ARG A 520 -25.48 34.39 -5.96
N LEU A 521 -26.75 34.36 -6.34
CA LEU A 521 -27.83 34.96 -5.55
C LEU A 521 -27.90 34.33 -4.15
N ARG A 522 -28.03 35.16 -3.12
CA ARG A 522 -28.19 34.73 -1.71
C ARG A 522 -29.62 34.88 -1.18
N ASP A 523 -30.47 35.63 -1.89
CA ASP A 523 -31.90 35.74 -1.55
C ASP A 523 -32.66 34.64 -2.29
N THR A 524 -33.11 33.64 -1.52
CA THR A 524 -33.88 32.50 -2.03
C THR A 524 -35.20 32.93 -2.68
N ARG A 525 -35.86 33.99 -2.17
CA ARG A 525 -37.13 34.50 -2.72
C ARG A 525 -36.90 35.06 -4.11
N GLU A 526 -35.81 35.81 -4.28
CA GLU A 526 -35.44 36.38 -5.58
C GLU A 526 -35.03 35.28 -6.56
N ARG A 527 -34.31 34.25 -6.09
CA ARG A 527 -33.96 33.09 -6.92
C ARG A 527 -35.21 32.37 -7.44
N ILE A 528 -36.19 32.07 -6.59
CA ILE A 528 -37.47 31.48 -7.00
C ILE A 528 -38.19 32.40 -8.00
N SER A 529 -38.30 33.69 -7.70
CA SER A 529 -39.04 34.65 -8.52
C SER A 529 -38.41 34.87 -9.91
N ARG A 530 -37.07 34.85 -10.02
CA ARG A 530 -36.38 34.88 -11.32
C ARG A 530 -36.56 33.57 -12.08
N THR A 531 -36.46 32.45 -11.40
CA THR A 531 -36.60 31.12 -12.01
C THR A 531 -38.00 30.92 -12.57
N LEU A 532 -39.05 31.35 -11.87
CA LEU A 532 -40.43 31.29 -12.36
C LEU A 532 -40.66 32.16 -13.60
N ARG A 533 -40.06 33.36 -13.66
CA ARG A 533 -40.11 34.21 -14.86
C ARG A 533 -39.49 33.49 -16.06
N LEU A 534 -38.30 32.91 -15.87
CA LEU A 534 -37.60 32.13 -16.89
C LEU A 534 -38.37 30.87 -17.31
N LEU A 535 -39.08 30.22 -16.38
CA LEU A 535 -39.93 29.06 -16.66
C LEU A 535 -41.13 29.44 -17.53
N GLY A 536 -41.76 30.58 -17.24
CA GLY A 536 -42.88 31.12 -18.02
C GLY A 536 -42.46 31.44 -19.46
N ASP A 537 -41.31 32.11 -19.63
CA ASP A 537 -40.76 32.41 -20.95
C ASP A 537 -40.43 31.13 -21.74
N ALA A 538 -39.89 30.11 -21.07
CA ALA A 538 -39.60 28.81 -21.69
C ALA A 538 -40.87 28.04 -22.11
N GLU A 539 -41.94 28.05 -21.31
CA GLU A 539 -43.22 27.46 -21.70
C GLU A 539 -43.83 28.19 -22.92
N GLN A 540 -43.69 29.52 -23.00
CA GLN A 540 -44.19 30.31 -24.12
C GLN A 540 -43.48 29.92 -25.43
N ILE A 541 -42.16 29.71 -25.39
CA ILE A 541 -41.36 29.30 -26.56
C ILE A 541 -41.74 27.89 -27.03
N CYS A 542 -41.96 26.95 -26.10
CA CYS A 542 -42.38 25.58 -26.43
C CYS A 542 -43.83 25.47 -26.96
N ARG A 543 -44.68 26.48 -26.76
CA ARG A 543 -46.04 26.53 -27.32
C ARG A 543 -46.11 27.11 -28.73
N VAL A 544 -45.07 27.85 -29.14
CA VAL A 544 -45.01 28.54 -30.45
C VAL A 544 -44.28 27.69 -31.50
N GLN A 545 -43.47 26.73 -31.08
CA GLN A 545 -42.88 25.66 -31.92
C GLN A 545 -43.80 24.43 -31.94
#